data_AF-A0A8P0PJ76-F1
#
_entry.id   AF-A0A8P0PJ76-F1
#
_cell.length_a   1.000
_cell.length_b   1.000
_cell.length_c   1.000
_cell.angle_alpha   90.00
_cell.angle_beta   90.00
_cell.angle_gamma   90.00
#
_symmetry.space_group_name_H-M   'P 1'
#
loop_
_entity.id
_entity.type
_entity.pdbx_description
1 polymer ?
#
loop_
_entity_poly.entity_id
_entity_poly.type
_entity_poly.pdbx_seq_one_letter_code
_entity_poly.pdbx_strand_id
1 'polypeptide(L)'
;MAAPMLRGCCLARRGALACIDGGSRHGRGAAIGCRSSGKRGRSSVAQQPLITAQKSGKGEHAWAAVVGLEIHAQISSNSKLFSGSQVQFAAPPNSLVSFFDASLPGTLPAGYQITQQRLPIAVNGSLEYSVCVGKKRSQVITRTARIKQIQLEQDSGKSLHDELRSQTLIDLNRAGVGLLEVVLEPDMSCGEEAATAVRELQLILQALGTSQANMAEGQLRVDANISVHHPGEPLGVRTEVKNLNSARFLARAIDSEIERQINELENGREILNETRSFDCKLGCTIPMRDKEGKQDYRFMPEPNLPPLLLYDTASLPPGADPQQVINIDRIREQLPELPSETREQLVQQYGMLPEHSFTILNEVGLLEFFQNVIKETRAEPKKVTSWILNNFLGFLKQQNLAVNESPVTPSALAELLNLLDRKAISSSAAKQVFEELWRSKGKTPSQIVSEKQLELMQDGEALNQVCLAVMEEHPQVVLAMKRGNPRAINKLIGLVRKATLSRADPTVIKEILEKKLSS
;
A
#
# COMPACT_ATOMS: atom_id res chain seq x y z
N MET A 1 -23.69 -54.49 -31.29
CA MET A 1 -24.04 -54.33 -32.72
C MET A 1 -23.53 -52.99 -33.19
N ALA A 2 -23.04 -52.96 -34.43
CA ALA A 2 -22.08 -52.00 -34.95
C ALA A 2 -22.67 -50.63 -35.38
N ALA A 3 -21.71 -49.71 -35.59
CA ALA A 3 -21.71 -48.36 -36.13
C ALA A 3 -22.76 -47.97 -37.20
N PRO A 4 -22.75 -46.67 -37.56
CA PRO A 4 -22.47 -46.35 -38.95
C PRO A 4 -21.26 -45.42 -39.13
N MET A 5 -20.42 -45.81 -40.09
CA MET A 5 -19.40 -45.00 -40.74
C MET A 5 -20.06 -43.95 -41.65
N LEU A 6 -19.50 -42.75 -41.71
CA LEU A 6 -19.64 -41.86 -42.86
C LEU A 6 -18.26 -41.56 -43.43
N ARG A 7 -18.00 -42.14 -44.61
CA ARG A 7 -16.92 -41.80 -45.54
C ARG A 7 -17.35 -40.61 -46.39
N GLY A 8 -16.49 -39.60 -46.50
CA GLY A 8 -16.61 -38.52 -47.49
C GLY A 8 -15.27 -38.32 -48.19
N CYS A 9 -15.22 -38.66 -49.47
CA CYS A 9 -14.03 -38.68 -50.32
C CYS A 9 -13.41 -37.29 -50.55
N CYS A 10 -12.08 -37.31 -50.69
CA CYS A 10 -11.25 -36.25 -51.24
C CYS A 10 -11.66 -35.86 -52.67
N LEU A 11 -11.64 -34.57 -52.96
CA LEU A 11 -11.41 -34.02 -54.29
C LEU A 11 -10.30 -32.98 -54.21
N ALA A 12 -9.13 -33.38 -54.70
CA ALA A 12 -8.00 -32.50 -54.92
C ALA A 12 -8.31 -31.54 -56.08
N ARG A 13 -8.10 -30.25 -55.88
CA ARG A 13 -7.84 -29.29 -56.96
C ARG A 13 -6.59 -28.50 -56.63
N ARG A 14 -5.58 -28.68 -57.49
CA ARG A 14 -4.39 -27.85 -57.63
C ARG A 14 -4.81 -26.43 -58.02
N GLY A 15 -4.31 -25.43 -57.31
CA GLY A 15 -4.38 -24.01 -57.68
C GLY A 15 -2.97 -23.43 -57.60
N ALA A 16 -2.51 -22.85 -58.70
CA ALA A 16 -1.14 -22.50 -59.00
C ALA A 16 -0.63 -21.23 -58.29
N LEU A 17 0.71 -21.15 -58.21
CA LEU A 17 1.49 -19.95 -57.92
C LEU A 17 1.06 -18.76 -58.78
N ALA A 18 1.04 -17.57 -58.18
CA ALA A 18 1.30 -16.32 -58.87
C ALA A 18 2.20 -15.44 -58.00
N CYS A 19 3.47 -15.38 -58.37
CA CYS A 19 4.41 -14.34 -57.98
C CYS A 19 3.99 -13.01 -58.63
N ILE A 20 4.05 -11.91 -57.89
CA ILE A 20 4.14 -10.58 -58.47
C ILE A 20 5.33 -9.89 -57.82
N ASP A 21 6.41 -9.85 -58.59
CA ASP A 21 7.52 -8.90 -58.45
C ASP A 21 7.07 -7.49 -58.90
N GLY A 22 7.60 -6.47 -58.24
CA GLY A 22 7.45 -5.08 -58.66
C GLY A 22 8.40 -4.16 -57.88
N GLY A 23 9.61 -3.98 -58.42
CA GLY A 23 10.70 -3.15 -57.89
C GLY A 23 10.32 -1.68 -57.65
N SER A 24 10.96 -1.00 -56.70
CA SER A 24 12.30 -0.36 -56.78
C SER A 24 12.22 1.11 -57.19
N ARG A 25 12.60 2.04 -56.29
CA ARG A 25 13.71 3.00 -56.45
C ARG A 25 13.65 4.20 -55.49
N HIS A 26 14.75 4.37 -54.76
CA HIS A 26 15.57 5.58 -54.58
C HIS A 26 14.95 6.94 -54.23
N GLY A 27 15.49 7.55 -53.17
CA GLY A 27 15.45 9.00 -52.97
C GLY A 27 16.21 9.46 -51.73
N ARG A 28 17.51 9.72 -51.87
CA ARG A 28 18.33 10.48 -50.91
C ARG A 28 17.88 11.94 -50.87
N GLY A 29 18.00 12.60 -49.72
CA GLY A 29 17.93 14.07 -49.64
C GLY A 29 18.29 14.58 -48.24
N ALA A 30 19.47 15.17 -48.12
CA ALA A 30 19.96 15.83 -46.92
C ALA A 30 19.86 17.37 -47.06
N ALA A 31 19.72 18.01 -45.89
CA ALA A 31 20.21 19.35 -45.51
C ALA A 31 19.45 20.63 -45.92
N ILE A 32 19.76 21.67 -45.13
CA ILE A 32 19.33 23.09 -45.10
C ILE A 32 18.14 23.30 -44.15
N GLY A 33 18.24 23.96 -42.98
CA GLY A 33 19.16 25.01 -42.54
C GLY A 33 18.50 26.38 -42.69
N CYS A 34 17.72 26.83 -41.70
CA CYS A 34 17.32 28.24 -41.63
C CYS A 34 17.20 28.72 -40.17
N ARG A 35 18.01 29.73 -39.85
CA ARG A 35 17.98 30.51 -38.61
C ARG A 35 16.82 31.49 -38.66
N SER A 36 16.07 31.64 -37.57
CA SER A 36 15.56 32.97 -37.18
C SER A 36 15.32 33.07 -35.67
N SER A 37 15.93 34.13 -35.15
CA SER A 37 15.72 34.89 -33.91
C SER A 37 14.42 34.71 -33.12
N GLY A 38 14.57 34.27 -31.86
CA GLY A 38 14.29 35.07 -30.67
C GLY A 38 12.84 35.50 -30.36
N LYS A 39 12.27 34.91 -29.30
CA LYS A 39 11.60 35.67 -28.22
C LYS A 39 11.51 34.81 -26.95
N ARG A 40 11.89 35.45 -25.84
CA ARG A 40 12.00 34.91 -24.48
C ARG A 40 10.63 34.51 -23.93
N GLY A 41 10.52 33.29 -23.43
CA GLY A 41 9.48 32.87 -22.49
C GLY A 41 10.15 32.09 -21.37
N ARG A 42 10.06 32.60 -20.14
CA ARG A 42 10.62 31.97 -18.92
C ARG A 42 9.96 30.61 -18.70
N SER A 43 10.70 29.52 -18.84
CA SER A 43 10.34 28.21 -18.30
C SER A 43 11.13 27.96 -17.02
N SER A 44 10.38 27.57 -15.98
CA SER A 44 10.87 27.16 -14.68
C SER A 44 11.87 26.01 -14.80
N VAL A 45 13.08 26.25 -14.29
CA VAL A 45 14.14 25.25 -14.16
C VAL A 45 13.62 24.10 -13.31
N ALA A 46 13.58 22.91 -13.91
CA ALA A 46 13.34 21.65 -13.20
C ALA A 46 14.43 21.50 -12.11
N GLN A 47 14.01 21.47 -10.85
CA GLN A 47 14.89 21.20 -9.72
C GLN A 47 15.28 19.72 -9.76
N GLN A 48 16.60 19.47 -9.83
CA GLN A 48 17.21 18.15 -9.69
C GLN A 48 16.91 17.55 -8.30
N PRO A 49 16.77 16.23 -8.17
CA PRO A 49 16.54 15.60 -6.87
C PRO A 49 17.82 15.65 -6.02
N LEU A 50 17.70 16.19 -4.80
CA LEU A 50 18.75 16.13 -3.78
C LEU A 50 18.99 14.68 -3.34
N ILE A 51 20.22 14.23 -3.53
CA ILE A 51 20.78 12.97 -3.05
C ILE A 51 20.89 13.04 -1.52
N THR A 52 20.24 12.13 -0.79
CA THR A 52 20.46 11.98 0.66
C THR A 52 21.40 10.82 0.97
N ALA A 53 22.62 11.20 1.36
CA ALA A 53 23.67 10.50 2.10
C ALA A 53 23.46 9.02 2.47
N GLN A 54 24.05 8.12 1.68
CA GLN A 54 24.60 6.87 2.17
C GLN A 54 26.08 7.06 2.56
N LYS A 55 26.55 6.29 3.54
CA LYS A 55 27.86 6.42 4.19
C LYS A 55 29.01 6.43 3.18
N SER A 56 29.92 7.38 3.35
CA SER A 56 31.11 7.60 2.54
C SER A 56 32.12 6.44 2.64
N GLY A 57 32.21 5.64 1.57
CA GLY A 57 33.45 5.02 1.09
C GLY A 57 34.03 5.90 -0.02
N LYS A 58 35.35 6.04 -0.08
CA LYS A 58 36.08 6.94 -1.01
C LYS A 58 36.10 6.37 -2.44
N GLY A 59 35.87 7.24 -3.44
CA GLY A 59 36.35 7.09 -4.83
C GLY A 59 35.27 6.85 -5.89
N GLU A 60 35.07 7.87 -6.75
CA GLU A 60 34.56 7.87 -8.13
C GLU A 60 33.30 7.06 -8.51
N HIS A 61 32.25 7.80 -8.87
CA HIS A 61 30.93 7.38 -9.40
C HIS A 61 30.00 6.63 -8.43
N ALA A 62 29.18 7.39 -7.69
CA ALA A 62 28.06 6.81 -6.95
C ALA A 62 27.06 6.15 -7.92
N TRP A 63 26.80 4.86 -7.74
CA TRP A 63 25.79 4.11 -8.49
C TRP A 63 24.39 4.69 -8.26
N ALA A 64 23.58 4.70 -9.32
CA ALA A 64 22.16 5.03 -9.28
C ALA A 64 21.32 3.82 -9.68
N ALA A 65 20.34 3.48 -8.85
CA ALA A 65 19.37 2.44 -9.14
C ALA A 65 18.11 3.04 -9.77
N VAL A 66 17.51 2.28 -10.69
CA VAL A 66 16.18 2.52 -11.24
C VAL A 66 15.34 1.27 -11.09
N VAL A 67 14.07 1.47 -10.75
CA VAL A 67 13.12 0.40 -10.46
C VAL A 67 11.82 0.70 -11.18
N GLY A 68 11.41 -0.24 -12.05
CA GLY A 68 10.07 -0.30 -12.63
C GLY A 68 9.27 -1.43 -12.00
N LEU A 69 7.94 -1.31 -11.99
CA LEU A 69 7.06 -2.30 -11.39
C LEU A 69 6.00 -2.75 -12.40
N GLU A 70 5.70 -4.04 -12.37
CA GLU A 70 4.59 -4.65 -13.10
C GLU A 70 3.63 -5.24 -12.06
N ILE A 71 2.41 -4.71 -12.00
CA ILE A 71 1.46 -5.00 -10.93
C ILE A 71 0.22 -5.63 -11.52
N HIS A 72 -0.13 -6.83 -11.04
CA HIS A 72 -1.35 -7.53 -11.41
C HIS A 72 -2.34 -7.48 -10.26
N ALA A 73 -3.51 -6.88 -10.47
CA ALA A 73 -4.59 -6.80 -9.50
C ALA A 73 -5.82 -7.59 -9.98
N GLN A 74 -6.33 -8.48 -9.13
CA GLN A 74 -7.56 -9.22 -9.36
C GLN A 74 -8.76 -8.28 -9.28
N ILE A 75 -9.57 -8.26 -10.33
CA ILE A 75 -10.77 -7.44 -10.39
C ILE A 75 -11.87 -8.08 -9.52
N SER A 76 -12.48 -7.28 -8.66
CA SER A 76 -13.63 -7.63 -7.85
C SER A 76 -14.89 -7.68 -8.74
N SER A 77 -15.18 -8.84 -9.31
CA SER A 77 -16.35 -9.07 -10.16
C SER A 77 -17.17 -10.28 -9.70
N ASN A 78 -18.48 -10.26 -9.99
CA ASN A 78 -19.36 -11.39 -9.67
C ASN A 78 -19.13 -12.60 -10.60
N SER A 79 -18.77 -12.33 -11.86
CA SER A 79 -18.46 -13.34 -12.87
C SER A 79 -17.02 -13.19 -13.37
N LYS A 80 -16.49 -14.24 -13.98
CA LYS A 80 -15.22 -14.22 -14.72
C LYS A 80 -15.31 -13.29 -15.93
N LEU A 81 -14.15 -12.93 -16.49
CA LEU A 81 -14.04 -11.86 -17.50
C LEU A 81 -14.85 -12.14 -18.78
N PHE A 82 -14.86 -13.40 -19.21
CA PHE A 82 -15.56 -13.84 -20.44
C PHE A 82 -16.48 -15.06 -20.21
N SER A 83 -16.81 -15.35 -18.95
CA SER A 83 -17.55 -16.55 -18.56
C SER A 83 -18.48 -16.25 -17.39
N GLY A 84 -19.66 -16.87 -17.38
CA GLY A 84 -20.67 -16.69 -16.33
C GLY A 84 -20.34 -17.36 -14.99
N SER A 85 -19.21 -18.08 -14.90
CA SER A 85 -18.75 -18.70 -13.65
C SER A 85 -18.46 -17.64 -12.59
N GLN A 86 -18.76 -17.97 -11.35
CA GLN A 86 -18.54 -17.09 -10.21
C GLN A 86 -17.05 -16.95 -9.88
N VAL A 87 -16.70 -15.80 -9.29
CA VAL A 87 -15.37 -15.55 -8.71
C VAL A 87 -15.50 -15.59 -7.20
N GLN A 88 -14.93 -16.61 -6.56
CA GLN A 88 -14.94 -16.75 -5.11
C GLN A 88 -13.62 -17.33 -4.60
N PHE A 89 -13.11 -16.76 -3.52
CA PHE A 89 -11.92 -17.25 -2.83
C PHE A 89 -12.22 -18.55 -2.05
N ALA A 90 -11.23 -19.44 -1.97
CA ALA A 90 -11.28 -20.69 -1.21
C ALA A 90 -12.43 -21.66 -1.56
N ALA A 91 -12.90 -21.65 -2.80
CA ALA A 91 -13.84 -22.66 -3.29
C ALA A 91 -13.19 -24.05 -3.42
N PRO A 92 -13.96 -25.15 -3.33
CA PRO A 92 -13.46 -26.49 -3.62
C PRO A 92 -12.79 -26.57 -5.00
N PRO A 93 -11.68 -27.32 -5.18
CA PRO A 93 -10.96 -27.37 -6.45
C PRO A 93 -11.87 -27.71 -7.63
N ASN A 94 -11.75 -26.96 -8.73
CA ASN A 94 -12.53 -27.11 -9.96
C ASN A 94 -14.06 -27.05 -9.79
N SER A 95 -14.59 -26.39 -8.75
CA SER A 95 -16.05 -26.21 -8.57
C SER A 95 -16.62 -24.96 -9.25
N LEU A 96 -15.78 -24.00 -9.64
CA LEU A 96 -16.16 -22.72 -10.24
C LEU A 96 -15.67 -22.62 -11.69
N VAL A 97 -15.97 -23.65 -12.48
CA VAL A 97 -15.41 -23.85 -13.82
C VAL A 97 -16.53 -24.18 -14.78
N SER A 98 -16.70 -23.36 -15.82
CA SER A 98 -17.59 -23.65 -16.95
C SER A 98 -16.85 -24.38 -18.06
N PHE A 99 -17.58 -24.82 -19.09
CA PHE A 99 -16.96 -25.40 -20.28
C PHE A 99 -16.00 -24.44 -20.99
N PHE A 100 -16.26 -23.13 -20.92
CA PHE A 100 -15.38 -22.09 -21.44
C PHE A 100 -14.09 -22.01 -20.63
N ASP A 101 -14.19 -22.01 -19.30
CA ASP A 101 -13.03 -21.92 -18.41
C ASP A 101 -12.13 -23.17 -18.49
N ALA A 102 -12.74 -24.33 -18.74
CA ALA A 102 -12.04 -25.60 -18.96
C ALA A 102 -11.53 -25.76 -20.41
N SER A 103 -11.79 -24.79 -21.28
CA SER A 103 -11.41 -24.80 -22.70
C SER A 103 -11.82 -26.09 -23.43
N LEU A 104 -13.04 -26.58 -23.17
CA LEU A 104 -13.54 -27.78 -23.84
C LEU A 104 -13.73 -27.55 -25.35
N PRO A 105 -13.55 -28.58 -26.20
CA PRO A 105 -13.73 -28.45 -27.64
C PRO A 105 -15.11 -27.86 -27.99
N GLY A 106 -15.12 -26.85 -28.86
CA GLY A 106 -16.32 -26.06 -29.16
C GLY A 106 -16.46 -24.76 -28.37
N THR A 107 -15.54 -24.51 -27.43
CA THR A 107 -15.33 -23.20 -26.76
C THR A 107 -13.99 -22.57 -27.22
N LEU A 108 -13.61 -21.41 -26.65
CA LEU A 108 -12.37 -20.69 -26.99
C LEU A 108 -11.14 -21.63 -26.91
N PRO A 109 -10.18 -21.60 -27.85
CA PRO A 109 -9.09 -22.58 -27.87
C PRO A 109 -8.20 -22.51 -26.62
N ALA A 110 -7.84 -23.68 -26.09
CA ALA A 110 -6.82 -23.80 -25.04
C ALA A 110 -5.44 -23.37 -25.57
N GLY A 111 -4.65 -22.69 -24.73
CA GLY A 111 -3.21 -22.46 -24.99
C GLY A 111 -2.78 -21.02 -25.26
N TYR A 112 -3.66 -20.04 -25.08
CA TYR A 112 -3.31 -18.61 -25.07
C TYR A 112 -4.08 -17.86 -23.98
N GLN A 113 -3.59 -16.68 -23.61
CA GLN A 113 -4.21 -15.78 -22.65
C GLN A 113 -4.78 -14.58 -23.42
N ILE A 114 -6.06 -14.23 -23.19
CA ILE A 114 -6.59 -12.97 -23.72
C ILE A 114 -6.03 -11.82 -22.89
N THR A 115 -5.32 -10.91 -23.55
CA THR A 115 -4.71 -9.70 -22.97
C THR A 115 -4.66 -8.58 -24.03
N GLN A 116 -4.22 -7.38 -23.66
CA GLN A 116 -4.20 -6.19 -24.52
C GLN A 116 -2.79 -5.63 -24.74
N GLN A 117 -2.08 -6.14 -25.74
CA GLN A 117 -0.71 -5.69 -26.02
C GLN A 117 -0.64 -4.36 -26.80
N ARG A 118 -1.46 -4.21 -27.86
CA ARG A 118 -1.32 -3.11 -28.83
C ARG A 118 -2.10 -1.85 -28.43
N LEU A 119 -3.30 -2.05 -27.91
CA LEU A 119 -4.23 -1.00 -27.51
C LEU A 119 -4.69 -1.31 -26.08
N PRO A 120 -3.84 -1.03 -25.07
CA PRO A 120 -4.26 -1.10 -23.67
C PRO A 120 -5.37 -0.08 -23.39
N ILE A 121 -6.16 -0.31 -22.33
CA ILE A 121 -7.32 0.55 -22.00
C ILE A 121 -6.90 1.97 -21.63
N ALA A 122 -5.81 2.12 -20.89
CA ALA A 122 -5.29 3.43 -20.52
C ALA A 122 -3.77 3.47 -20.68
N VAL A 123 -3.24 4.64 -21.04
CA VAL A 123 -1.81 4.91 -21.23
C VAL A 123 -1.45 6.27 -20.66
N ASN A 124 -0.17 6.48 -20.38
CA ASN A 124 0.39 7.77 -19.98
C ASN A 124 -0.26 8.36 -18.71
N GLY A 125 -0.43 7.54 -17.68
CA GLY A 125 -0.90 7.97 -16.37
C GLY A 125 0.24 8.40 -15.44
N SER A 126 -0.14 8.82 -14.24
CA SER A 126 0.80 9.15 -13.16
C SER A 126 0.23 8.74 -11.82
N LEU A 127 1.08 8.17 -10.97
CA LEU A 127 0.78 7.82 -9.58
C LEU A 127 1.62 8.70 -8.66
N GLU A 128 0.95 9.53 -7.86
CA GLU A 128 1.60 10.31 -6.82
C GLU A 128 1.61 9.52 -5.52
N TYR A 129 2.77 9.40 -4.88
CA TYR A 129 2.94 8.71 -3.60
C TYR A 129 3.89 9.50 -2.71
N SER A 130 3.74 9.35 -1.40
CA SER A 130 4.45 10.16 -0.41
C SER A 130 5.39 9.32 0.43
N VAL A 131 6.67 9.68 0.44
CA VAL A 131 7.74 8.94 1.12
C VAL A 131 8.23 9.72 2.32
N CYS A 132 8.31 9.08 3.48
CA CYS A 132 8.85 9.70 4.69
C CYS A 132 10.38 9.58 4.71
N VAL A 133 11.10 10.68 4.52
CA VAL A 133 12.55 10.71 4.47
C VAL A 133 13.15 11.24 5.78
N GLY A 134 14.28 10.66 6.19
CA GLY A 134 15.09 11.09 7.33
C GLY A 134 15.04 10.16 8.56
N LYS A 135 16.06 10.24 9.43
CA LYS A 135 16.22 9.36 10.63
C LYS A 135 15.03 9.37 11.60
N LYS A 136 14.18 10.39 11.55
CA LYS A 136 12.96 10.53 12.37
C LYS A 136 11.66 10.40 11.58
N ARG A 137 11.70 10.03 10.28
CA ARG A 137 10.53 10.01 9.37
C ARG A 137 9.73 11.32 9.34
N SER A 138 10.34 12.43 9.72
CA SER A 138 9.66 13.70 10.00
C SER A 138 9.43 14.58 8.77
N GLN A 139 9.94 14.19 7.60
CA GLN A 139 9.81 14.94 6.36
C GLN A 139 9.13 14.06 5.32
N VAL A 140 7.93 14.46 4.90
CA VAL A 140 7.19 13.79 3.83
C VAL A 140 7.56 14.44 2.52
N ILE A 141 8.01 13.64 1.55
CA ILE A 141 8.33 14.08 0.20
C ILE A 141 7.38 13.39 -0.76
N THR A 142 6.62 14.17 -1.54
CA THR A 142 5.79 13.64 -2.63
C THR A 142 6.67 13.31 -3.82
N ARG A 143 6.47 12.11 -4.37
CA ARG A 143 7.10 11.61 -5.58
C ARG A 143 6.00 11.19 -6.56
N THR A 144 6.36 11.14 -7.83
CA THR A 144 5.44 10.74 -8.90
C THR A 144 6.11 9.63 -9.70
N ALA A 145 5.42 8.50 -9.86
CA ALA A 145 5.81 7.45 -10.79
C ALA A 145 4.87 7.48 -12.00
N ARG A 146 5.42 7.44 -13.21
CA ARG A 146 4.62 7.42 -14.43
C ARG A 146 4.05 6.01 -14.65
N ILE A 147 2.77 5.95 -15.00
CA ILE A 147 2.10 4.71 -15.41
C ILE A 147 2.18 4.66 -16.92
N LYS A 148 2.90 3.68 -17.46
CA LYS A 148 3.02 3.48 -18.90
C LYS A 148 1.68 3.08 -19.50
N GLN A 149 1.08 2.04 -18.93
CA GLN A 149 -0.19 1.49 -19.41
C GLN A 149 -0.93 0.71 -18.34
N ILE A 150 -2.23 0.56 -18.57
CA ILE A 150 -3.15 -0.29 -17.83
C ILE A 150 -3.91 -1.16 -18.83
N GLN A 151 -3.87 -2.47 -18.64
CA GLN A 151 -4.50 -3.45 -19.52
C GLN A 151 -5.34 -4.46 -18.75
N LEU A 152 -6.33 -5.04 -19.44
CA LEU A 152 -7.09 -6.18 -18.95
C LEU A 152 -6.50 -7.48 -19.46
N GLU A 153 -6.49 -8.48 -18.59
CA GLU A 153 -6.10 -9.83 -18.95
C GLU A 153 -6.91 -10.89 -18.18
N GLN A 154 -6.79 -12.14 -18.59
CA GLN A 154 -7.33 -13.29 -17.87
C GLN A 154 -6.27 -13.89 -16.94
N ASP A 155 -6.66 -14.27 -15.72
CA ASP A 155 -5.77 -15.08 -14.88
C ASP A 155 -5.69 -16.53 -15.35
N SER A 156 -4.58 -17.15 -14.98
CA SER A 156 -4.32 -18.56 -15.17
C SER A 156 -4.80 -19.40 -13.99
N GLY A 157 -4.97 -20.71 -14.22
CA GLY A 157 -5.20 -21.69 -13.16
C GLY A 157 -4.04 -21.77 -12.17
N LYS A 158 -4.22 -22.56 -11.10
CA LYS A 158 -3.21 -22.80 -10.09
C LYS A 158 -2.66 -24.22 -10.22
N SER A 159 -1.34 -24.36 -10.17
CA SER A 159 -0.67 -25.64 -10.04
C SER A 159 -0.34 -25.91 -8.57
N LEU A 160 -0.69 -27.10 -8.09
CA LEU A 160 -0.39 -27.59 -6.74
C LEU A 160 0.52 -28.81 -6.89
N HIS A 161 1.72 -28.74 -6.31
CA HIS A 161 2.64 -29.87 -6.36
C HIS A 161 2.39 -30.80 -5.17
N ASP A 162 2.07 -32.06 -5.45
CA ASP A 162 1.96 -33.13 -4.47
C ASP A 162 3.28 -33.89 -4.42
N GLU A 163 4.13 -33.54 -3.45
CA GLU A 163 5.45 -34.15 -3.26
C GLU A 163 5.34 -35.65 -2.93
N LEU A 164 4.29 -36.07 -2.21
CA LEU A 164 4.09 -37.47 -1.81
C LEU A 164 3.82 -38.37 -3.02
N ARG A 165 3.05 -37.86 -3.98
CA ARG A 165 2.70 -38.60 -5.20
C ARG A 165 3.57 -38.25 -6.40
N SER A 166 4.46 -37.26 -6.26
CA SER A 166 5.26 -36.71 -7.36
C SER A 166 4.39 -36.29 -8.56
N GLN A 167 3.23 -35.70 -8.28
CA GLN A 167 2.26 -35.26 -9.28
C GLN A 167 1.97 -33.76 -9.13
N THR A 168 1.57 -33.12 -10.23
CA THR A 168 1.08 -31.75 -10.20
C THR A 168 -0.43 -31.78 -10.44
N LEU A 169 -1.18 -31.30 -9.46
CA LEU A 169 -2.62 -31.15 -9.52
C LEU A 169 -2.95 -29.75 -10.07
N ILE A 170 -3.97 -29.66 -10.91
CA ILE A 170 -4.39 -28.42 -11.54
C ILE A 170 -5.77 -28.01 -11.03
N ASP A 171 -5.86 -26.78 -10.54
CA ASP A 171 -7.10 -26.14 -10.15
C ASP A 171 -7.41 -24.96 -11.09
N LEU A 172 -8.54 -25.05 -11.80
CA LEU A 172 -8.99 -24.10 -12.80
C LEU A 172 -10.00 -23.08 -12.26
N ASN A 173 -10.31 -23.09 -10.95
CA ASN A 173 -11.22 -22.10 -10.35
C ASN A 173 -10.82 -20.65 -10.69
N ARG A 174 -9.52 -20.37 -10.66
CA ARG A 174 -8.95 -19.04 -10.96
C ARG A 174 -8.83 -18.74 -12.46
N ALA A 175 -8.85 -19.77 -13.31
CA ALA A 175 -8.70 -19.57 -14.75
C ALA A 175 -9.86 -18.72 -15.29
N GLY A 176 -9.53 -17.64 -16.01
CA GLY A 176 -10.49 -16.72 -16.61
C GLY A 176 -10.98 -15.59 -15.69
N VAL A 177 -10.53 -15.53 -14.43
CA VAL A 177 -10.78 -14.38 -13.54
C VAL A 177 -10.18 -13.12 -14.17
N GLY A 178 -10.88 -11.99 -14.08
CA GLY A 178 -10.42 -10.72 -14.62
C GLY A 178 -9.24 -10.16 -13.84
N LEU A 179 -8.21 -9.74 -14.55
CA LEU A 179 -7.04 -9.08 -14.00
C LEU A 179 -6.82 -7.73 -14.67
N LEU A 180 -6.31 -6.81 -13.86
CA LEU A 180 -5.80 -5.53 -14.26
C LEU A 180 -4.27 -5.59 -14.14
N GLU A 181 -3.56 -5.40 -15.24
CA GLU A 181 -2.11 -5.24 -15.23
C GLU A 181 -1.77 -3.75 -15.37
N VAL A 182 -1.00 -3.23 -14.41
CA VAL A 182 -0.52 -1.85 -14.34
C VAL A 182 0.99 -1.87 -14.47
N VAL A 183 1.50 -1.25 -15.54
CA VAL A 183 2.94 -1.17 -15.82
C VAL A 183 3.44 0.23 -15.49
N LEU A 184 4.36 0.32 -14.53
CA LEU A 184 5.00 1.57 -14.09
C LEU A 184 6.35 1.73 -14.80
N GLU A 185 6.65 2.97 -15.20
CA GLU A 185 7.96 3.36 -15.73
C GLU A 185 9.05 3.26 -14.63
N PRO A 186 10.34 3.14 -14.99
CA PRO A 186 11.43 2.96 -14.05
C PRO A 186 11.83 4.28 -13.34
N ASP A 187 10.88 4.88 -12.63
CA ASP A 187 11.03 6.19 -11.96
C ASP A 187 11.43 6.07 -10.48
N MET A 188 11.35 4.87 -9.90
CA MET A 188 11.69 4.63 -8.49
C MET A 188 13.17 4.31 -8.31
N SER A 189 13.73 4.66 -7.14
CA SER A 189 15.18 4.55 -6.89
C SER A 189 15.56 3.58 -5.76
N CYS A 190 14.60 3.13 -4.95
CA CYS A 190 14.84 2.18 -3.87
C CYS A 190 13.60 1.34 -3.51
N GLY A 191 13.79 0.32 -2.68
CA GLY A 191 12.72 -0.57 -2.24
C GLY A 191 11.64 0.14 -1.40
N GLU A 192 12.01 1.16 -0.62
CA GLU A 192 11.05 1.94 0.17
C GLU A 192 10.09 2.75 -0.71
N GLU A 193 10.60 3.39 -1.78
CA GLU A 193 9.77 4.09 -2.78
C GLU A 193 8.82 3.11 -3.46
N ALA A 194 9.33 1.97 -3.92
CA ALA A 194 8.52 0.93 -4.57
C ALA A 194 7.41 0.38 -3.67
N ALA A 195 7.73 0.04 -2.42
CA ALA A 195 6.72 -0.44 -1.48
C ALA A 195 5.66 0.61 -1.15
N THR A 196 6.04 1.89 -1.12
CA THR A 196 5.10 3.00 -0.89
C THR A 196 4.19 3.22 -2.09
N ALA A 197 4.73 3.18 -3.31
CA ALA A 197 3.93 3.27 -4.54
C ALA A 197 2.92 2.12 -4.65
N VAL A 198 3.32 0.88 -4.33
CA VAL A 198 2.41 -0.27 -4.33
C VAL A 198 1.30 -0.12 -3.29
N ARG A 199 1.61 0.40 -2.09
CA ARG A 199 0.59 0.66 -1.06
C ARG A 199 -0.38 1.76 -1.48
N GLU A 200 0.11 2.82 -2.10
CA GLU A 200 -0.74 3.89 -2.63
C GLU A 200 -1.71 3.34 -3.68
N LEU A 201 -1.20 2.55 -4.63
CA LEU A 201 -2.04 1.91 -5.64
C LEU A 201 -3.05 0.95 -5.01
N GLN A 202 -2.65 0.18 -3.99
CA GLN A 202 -3.54 -0.70 -3.24
C GLN A 202 -4.71 0.08 -2.62
N LEU A 203 -4.44 1.22 -1.97
CA LEU A 203 -5.48 2.07 -1.38
C LEU A 203 -6.41 2.67 -2.44
N ILE A 204 -5.87 3.09 -3.59
CA ILE A 204 -6.68 3.59 -4.70
C ILE A 204 -7.61 2.49 -5.22
N LEU A 205 -7.10 1.29 -5.47
CA LEU A 205 -7.90 0.16 -5.97
C LEU A 205 -9.01 -0.25 -4.99
N GLN A 206 -8.73 -0.19 -3.68
CA GLN A 206 -9.70 -0.44 -2.62
C GLN A 206 -10.76 0.66 -2.54
N ALA A 207 -10.36 1.93 -2.62
CA ALA A 207 -11.28 3.08 -2.62
C ALA A 207 -12.23 3.04 -3.82
N LEU A 208 -11.72 2.67 -5.00
CA LEU A 208 -12.52 2.48 -6.21
C LEU A 208 -13.43 1.24 -6.17
N GLY A 209 -13.25 0.35 -5.19
CA GLY A 209 -13.96 -0.93 -5.11
C GLY A 209 -13.60 -1.90 -6.24
N THR A 210 -12.58 -1.60 -7.06
CA THR A 210 -12.20 -2.39 -8.23
C THR A 210 -11.42 -3.64 -7.83
N SER A 211 -10.67 -3.61 -6.73
CA SER A 211 -9.95 -4.76 -6.19
C SER A 211 -9.80 -4.63 -4.67
N GLN A 212 -9.89 -5.75 -3.94
CA GLN A 212 -9.47 -5.80 -2.54
C GLN A 212 -7.93 -5.73 -2.40
N ALA A 213 -7.21 -6.03 -3.49
CA ALA A 213 -5.77 -5.90 -3.60
C ALA A 213 -4.98 -6.55 -2.45
N ASN A 214 -5.46 -7.67 -1.92
CA ASN A 214 -4.78 -8.41 -0.85
C ASN A 214 -3.62 -9.24 -1.41
N MET A 215 -2.38 -8.87 -1.07
CA MET A 215 -1.18 -9.60 -1.50
C MET A 215 -1.09 -11.02 -0.90
N ALA A 216 -1.58 -11.22 0.33
CA ALA A 216 -1.48 -12.52 1.01
C ALA A 216 -2.38 -13.58 0.37
N GLU A 217 -3.53 -13.16 -0.17
CA GLU A 217 -4.46 -14.02 -0.92
C GLU A 217 -4.09 -14.15 -2.41
N GLY A 218 -3.04 -13.44 -2.85
CA GLY A 218 -2.60 -13.43 -4.25
C GLY A 218 -3.47 -12.57 -5.18
N GLN A 219 -4.33 -11.71 -4.64
CA GLN A 219 -5.16 -10.78 -5.41
C GLN A 219 -4.35 -9.60 -5.94
N LEU A 220 -3.23 -9.26 -5.30
CA LEU A 220 -2.27 -8.27 -5.79
C LEU A 220 -0.91 -8.94 -5.91
N ARG A 221 -0.35 -8.97 -7.11
CA ARG A 221 0.97 -9.52 -7.43
C ARG A 221 1.84 -8.43 -8.01
N VAL A 222 3.11 -8.41 -7.62
CA VAL A 222 4.07 -7.41 -8.06
C VAL A 222 5.33 -8.11 -8.52
N ASP A 223 5.77 -7.79 -9.73
CA ASP A 223 7.08 -8.14 -10.27
C ASP A 223 7.91 -6.85 -10.39
N ALA A 224 9.17 -6.91 -9.97
CA ALA A 224 10.05 -5.74 -9.93
C ALA A 224 11.16 -5.85 -10.99
N ASN A 225 11.32 -4.80 -11.79
CA ASN A 225 12.36 -4.69 -12.81
C ASN A 225 13.42 -3.71 -12.31
N ILE A 226 14.63 -4.20 -12.04
CA ILE A 226 15.68 -3.46 -11.36
C ILE A 226 16.91 -3.36 -12.26
N SER A 227 17.51 -2.17 -12.29
CA SER A 227 18.77 -1.93 -12.98
C SER A 227 19.58 -0.85 -12.25
N VAL A 228 20.90 -1.00 -12.25
CA VAL A 228 21.84 0.00 -11.74
C VAL A 228 22.70 0.55 -12.87
N HIS A 229 23.07 1.83 -12.76
CA HIS A 229 23.91 2.52 -13.74
C HIS A 229 24.66 3.66 -13.07
N HIS A 230 25.70 4.20 -13.74
CA HIS A 230 26.29 5.45 -13.31
C HIS A 230 25.46 6.65 -13.81
N PRO A 231 25.26 7.70 -12.99
CA PRO A 231 24.53 8.89 -13.40
C PRO A 231 25.10 9.50 -14.69
N GLY A 232 24.26 9.60 -15.73
CA GLY A 232 24.64 10.12 -17.05
C GLY A 232 24.94 9.05 -18.10
N GLU A 233 25.02 7.78 -17.72
CA GLU A 233 25.16 6.62 -18.61
C GLU A 233 23.78 6.01 -18.97
N PRO A 234 23.67 5.21 -20.04
CA PRO A 234 22.46 4.44 -20.30
C PRO A 234 22.15 3.47 -19.16
N LEU A 235 20.88 3.08 -19.04
CA LEU A 235 20.46 2.08 -18.05
C LEU A 235 21.22 0.76 -18.25
N GLY A 236 21.58 0.14 -17.14
CA GLY A 236 22.27 -1.14 -17.13
C GLY A 236 21.39 -2.30 -17.55
N VAL A 237 21.90 -3.51 -17.35
CA VAL A 237 21.12 -4.73 -17.63
C VAL A 237 19.95 -4.83 -16.65
N ARG A 238 18.80 -5.26 -17.17
CA ARG A 238 17.58 -5.45 -16.39
C ARG A 238 17.57 -6.82 -15.72
N THR A 239 17.30 -6.85 -14.43
CA THR A 239 16.96 -8.08 -13.70
C THR A 239 15.51 -8.00 -13.24
N GLU A 240 14.75 -9.06 -13.53
CA GLU A 240 13.35 -9.18 -13.12
C GLU A 240 13.24 -10.04 -11.87
N VAL A 241 12.69 -9.50 -10.79
CA VAL A 241 12.47 -10.20 -9.53
C VAL A 241 10.99 -10.52 -9.37
N LYS A 242 10.67 -11.81 -9.26
CA LYS A 242 9.30 -12.33 -9.12
C LYS A 242 9.02 -12.85 -7.71
N ASN A 243 7.75 -13.22 -7.48
CA ASN A 243 7.26 -13.86 -6.24
C ASN A 243 7.33 -12.96 -5.00
N LEU A 244 6.93 -11.69 -5.15
CA LEU A 244 6.96 -10.69 -4.09
C LEU A 244 5.60 -10.60 -3.39
N ASN A 245 5.39 -11.44 -2.38
CA ASN A 245 4.09 -11.62 -1.72
C ASN A 245 3.76 -10.58 -0.62
N SER A 246 4.63 -9.61 -0.36
CA SER A 246 4.32 -8.51 0.56
C SER A 246 5.10 -7.24 0.22
N ALA A 247 4.56 -6.07 0.55
CA ALA A 247 5.26 -4.80 0.38
C ALA A 247 6.60 -4.75 1.15
N ARG A 248 6.70 -5.43 2.30
CA ARG A 248 7.96 -5.53 3.05
C ARG A 248 8.99 -6.40 2.33
N PHE A 249 8.55 -7.50 1.72
CA PHE A 249 9.44 -8.38 0.95
C PHE A 249 9.84 -7.73 -0.37
N LEU A 250 8.94 -6.98 -1.01
CA LEU A 250 9.23 -6.14 -2.17
C LEU A 250 10.38 -5.17 -1.88
N ALA A 251 10.28 -4.38 -0.81
CA ALA A 251 11.32 -3.42 -0.44
C ALA A 251 12.68 -4.11 -0.23
N ARG A 252 12.70 -5.17 0.59
CA ARG A 252 13.93 -5.92 0.88
C ARG A 252 14.53 -6.60 -0.34
N ALA A 253 13.68 -7.13 -1.24
CA ALA A 253 14.13 -7.79 -2.45
C ALA A 253 14.79 -6.81 -3.41
N ILE A 254 14.18 -5.62 -3.58
CA ILE A 254 14.73 -4.55 -4.41
C ILE A 254 16.08 -4.08 -3.83
N ASP A 255 16.12 -3.75 -2.54
CA ASP A 255 17.35 -3.24 -1.92
C ASP A 255 18.48 -4.29 -1.98
N SER A 256 18.17 -5.57 -1.71
CA SER A 256 19.13 -6.66 -1.82
C SER A 256 19.64 -6.86 -3.26
N GLU A 257 18.78 -6.70 -4.26
CA GLU A 257 19.16 -6.86 -5.66
C GLU A 257 20.00 -5.67 -6.15
N ILE A 258 19.68 -4.45 -5.72
CA ILE A 258 20.50 -3.25 -5.98
C ILE A 258 21.90 -3.45 -5.41
N GLU A 259 22.01 -3.86 -4.14
CA GLU A 259 23.30 -4.14 -3.50
C GLU A 259 24.06 -5.25 -4.23
N ARG A 260 23.38 -6.31 -4.69
CA ARG A 260 24.00 -7.39 -5.48
C ARG A 260 24.58 -6.86 -6.79
N GLN A 261 23.80 -6.12 -7.57
CA GLN A 261 24.24 -5.62 -8.87
C GLN A 261 25.44 -4.67 -8.73
N ILE A 262 25.39 -3.76 -7.74
CA ILE A 262 26.52 -2.87 -7.43
C ILE A 262 27.77 -3.69 -7.10
N ASN A 263 27.66 -4.66 -6.19
CA ASN A 263 28.79 -5.50 -5.81
C ASN A 263 29.35 -6.30 -6.98
N GLU A 264 28.52 -6.81 -7.90
CA GLU A 264 28.98 -7.53 -9.08
C GLU A 264 29.73 -6.63 -10.05
N LEU A 265 29.20 -5.44 -10.32
CA LEU A 265 29.83 -4.46 -11.21
C LEU A 265 31.12 -3.88 -10.64
N GLU A 266 31.18 -3.60 -9.34
CA GLU A 266 32.40 -3.17 -8.65
C GLU A 266 33.50 -4.25 -8.65
N ASN A 267 33.11 -5.53 -8.66
CA ASN A 267 34.04 -6.65 -8.81
C ASN A 267 34.42 -6.93 -10.28
N GLY A 268 33.99 -6.11 -11.23
CA GLY A 268 34.26 -6.27 -12.66
C GLY A 268 33.55 -7.47 -13.29
N ARG A 269 32.47 -7.98 -12.66
CA ARG A 269 31.60 -9.02 -13.25
C ARG A 269 30.48 -8.37 -14.05
N GLU A 270 29.97 -9.08 -15.05
CA GLU A 270 28.85 -8.64 -15.87
C GLU A 270 27.52 -9.11 -15.28
N ILE A 271 26.50 -8.25 -15.34
CA ILE A 271 25.12 -8.60 -14.99
C ILE A 271 24.46 -9.28 -16.18
N LEU A 272 23.86 -10.44 -15.94
CA LEU A 272 23.07 -11.16 -16.95
C LEU A 272 21.61 -10.74 -16.88
N ASN A 273 20.93 -10.78 -18.03
CA ASN A 273 19.48 -10.56 -18.10
C ASN A 273 18.76 -11.85 -17.72
N GLU A 274 18.40 -11.96 -16.45
CA GLU A 274 17.80 -13.15 -15.86
C GLU A 274 16.57 -12.81 -15.02
N THR A 275 15.71 -13.80 -14.82
CA THR A 275 14.59 -13.73 -13.87
C THR A 275 15.04 -14.38 -12.57
N ARG A 276 14.87 -13.66 -11.45
CA ARG A 276 15.24 -14.12 -10.10
C ARG A 276 14.00 -14.21 -9.21
N SER A 277 14.08 -15.05 -8.19
CA SER A 277 13.07 -15.14 -7.11
C SER A 277 13.69 -14.64 -5.81
N PHE A 278 12.91 -14.01 -4.95
CA PHE A 278 13.37 -13.59 -3.63
C PHE A 278 13.17 -14.69 -2.58
N ASP A 279 14.26 -15.12 -1.93
CA ASP A 279 14.18 -16.01 -0.77
C ASP A 279 14.12 -15.19 0.53
N CYS A 280 12.97 -15.23 1.19
CA CYS A 280 12.74 -14.47 2.42
C CYS A 280 13.57 -14.95 3.62
N LYS A 281 14.01 -16.23 3.64
CA LYS A 281 14.81 -16.81 4.73
C LYS A 281 16.27 -16.38 4.62
N LEU A 282 16.83 -16.46 3.41
CA LEU A 282 18.20 -16.05 3.13
C LEU A 282 18.32 -14.52 2.97
N GLY A 283 17.23 -13.84 2.64
CA GLY A 283 17.21 -12.41 2.40
C GLY A 283 17.95 -12.00 1.13
N CYS A 284 18.08 -12.93 0.17
CA CYS A 284 18.77 -12.71 -1.10
C CYS A 284 17.91 -13.17 -2.28
N THR A 285 18.25 -12.68 -3.48
CA THR A 285 17.64 -13.15 -4.73
C THR A 285 18.38 -14.39 -5.23
N ILE A 286 17.63 -15.37 -5.73
CA ILE A 286 18.15 -16.62 -6.28
C ILE A 286 17.76 -16.68 -7.76
N PRO A 287 18.69 -17.02 -8.68
CA PRO A 287 18.35 -17.17 -10.09
C PRO A 287 17.30 -18.27 -10.26
N MET A 288 16.25 -17.96 -11.00
CA MET A 288 15.34 -18.99 -11.47
C MET A 288 15.91 -19.60 -12.75
N ARG A 289 15.52 -20.85 -13.05
CA ARG A 289 15.93 -21.54 -14.29
C ARG A 289 15.78 -20.60 -15.49
N ASP A 290 16.85 -20.49 -16.27
CA ASP A 290 16.87 -19.71 -17.51
C ASP A 290 15.66 -20.09 -18.37
N LYS A 291 14.82 -19.11 -18.70
CA LYS A 291 14.00 -19.24 -19.90
C LYS A 291 14.99 -19.24 -21.06
N GLU A 292 15.38 -20.42 -21.53
CA GLU A 292 16.14 -20.61 -22.76
C GLU A 292 15.42 -19.87 -23.91
N GLY A 293 15.82 -18.62 -24.18
CA GLY A 293 15.27 -17.74 -25.21
C GLY A 293 14.14 -16.79 -24.78
N LYS A 294 14.09 -15.62 -25.42
CA LYS A 294 12.87 -14.77 -25.43
C LYS A 294 11.74 -15.62 -26.02
N GLN A 295 10.79 -16.03 -25.18
CA GLN A 295 9.61 -16.75 -25.64
C GLN A 295 8.82 -15.86 -26.59
N ASP A 296 8.65 -16.28 -27.84
CA ASP A 296 7.78 -15.60 -28.79
C ASP A 296 6.33 -15.97 -28.51
N TYR A 297 5.63 -15.08 -27.79
CA TYR A 297 4.22 -15.23 -27.45
C TYR A 297 3.26 -15.07 -28.65
N ARG A 298 3.76 -14.65 -29.84
CA ARG A 298 2.98 -14.57 -31.10
C ARG A 298 1.64 -13.84 -30.94
N PHE A 299 1.71 -12.60 -30.44
CA PHE A 299 0.53 -11.77 -30.23
C PHE A 299 -0.26 -11.52 -31.54
N MET A 300 -1.56 -11.82 -31.49
CA MET A 300 -2.51 -11.53 -32.56
C MET A 300 -3.80 -10.94 -31.99
N PRO A 301 -4.54 -10.12 -32.75
CA PRO A 301 -5.88 -9.70 -32.35
C PRO A 301 -6.81 -10.91 -32.13
N GLU A 302 -7.56 -10.92 -31.04
CA GLU A 302 -8.54 -11.96 -30.74
C GLU A 302 -9.74 -11.86 -31.70
N PRO A 303 -9.95 -12.81 -32.62
CA PRO A 303 -11.00 -12.71 -33.63
C PRO A 303 -12.42 -12.90 -33.08
N ASN A 304 -12.58 -13.53 -31.92
CA ASN A 304 -13.89 -13.80 -31.32
C ASN A 304 -14.45 -12.63 -30.51
N LEU A 305 -13.63 -11.61 -30.22
CA LEU A 305 -14.04 -10.44 -29.47
C LEU A 305 -14.17 -9.21 -30.38
N PRO A 306 -15.33 -8.55 -30.44
CA PRO A 306 -15.44 -7.26 -31.11
C PRO A 306 -14.61 -6.21 -30.38
N PRO A 307 -14.19 -5.13 -31.06
CA PRO A 307 -13.43 -4.06 -30.43
C PRO A 307 -14.25 -3.39 -29.32
N LEU A 308 -13.62 -3.16 -28.17
CA LEU A 308 -14.20 -2.39 -27.08
C LEU A 308 -14.16 -0.90 -27.43
N LEU A 309 -15.33 -0.27 -27.54
CA LEU A 309 -15.47 1.15 -27.85
C LEU A 309 -15.84 1.92 -26.57
N LEU A 310 -15.02 2.92 -26.25
CA LEU A 310 -15.25 3.83 -25.14
C LEU A 310 -15.65 5.19 -25.71
N TYR A 311 -16.66 5.82 -25.11
CA TYR A 311 -17.20 7.10 -25.56
C TYR A 311 -17.01 8.17 -24.48
N ASP A 312 -16.79 9.40 -24.92
CA ASP A 312 -17.03 10.59 -24.11
C ASP A 312 -18.42 11.16 -24.44
N THR A 313 -18.85 12.19 -23.71
CA THR A 313 -20.18 12.80 -23.92
C THR A 313 -20.33 13.43 -25.31
N ALA A 314 -19.22 13.82 -25.96
CA ALA A 314 -19.22 14.45 -27.27
C ALA A 314 -19.28 13.45 -28.44
N SER A 315 -18.68 12.26 -28.27
CA SER A 315 -18.58 11.19 -29.27
C SER A 315 -19.68 10.15 -29.17
N LEU A 316 -20.52 10.21 -28.13
CA LEU A 316 -21.63 9.28 -27.92
C LEU A 316 -22.68 9.41 -29.04
N PRO A 317 -23.05 8.30 -29.72
CA PRO A 317 -24.06 8.35 -30.78
C PRO A 317 -25.45 8.74 -30.23
N PRO A 318 -26.20 9.62 -30.93
CA PRO A 318 -27.55 9.99 -30.51
C PRO A 318 -28.48 8.78 -30.55
N GLY A 319 -29.13 8.49 -29.43
CA GLY A 319 -30.03 7.32 -29.29
C GLY A 319 -29.33 6.01 -28.90
N ALA A 320 -28.03 6.03 -28.59
CA ALA A 320 -27.34 4.86 -28.03
C ALA A 320 -27.93 4.47 -26.66
N ASP A 321 -28.18 3.18 -26.46
CA ASP A 321 -28.64 2.64 -25.18
C ASP A 321 -27.53 2.80 -24.12
N PRO A 322 -27.76 3.55 -23.03
CA PRO A 322 -26.81 3.71 -21.93
C PRO A 322 -26.30 2.41 -21.31
N GLN A 323 -27.02 1.28 -21.46
CA GLN A 323 -26.58 -0.03 -20.94
C GLN A 323 -25.60 -0.75 -21.85
N GLN A 324 -25.52 -0.37 -23.13
CA GLN A 324 -24.67 -1.03 -24.13
C GLN A 324 -23.40 -0.25 -24.47
N VAL A 325 -23.26 0.97 -23.94
CA VAL A 325 -22.12 1.85 -24.19
C VAL A 325 -21.45 2.28 -22.89
N ILE A 326 -20.13 2.37 -22.93
CA ILE A 326 -19.33 2.85 -21.81
C ILE A 326 -19.05 4.34 -22.03
N ASN A 327 -19.62 5.20 -21.19
CA ASN A 327 -19.35 6.64 -21.18
C ASN A 327 -18.34 6.99 -20.07
N ILE A 328 -17.18 7.50 -20.46
CA ILE A 328 -16.06 7.82 -19.56
C ILE A 328 -16.39 8.98 -18.62
N ASP A 329 -17.11 10.00 -19.09
CA ASP A 329 -17.44 11.18 -18.27
C ASP A 329 -18.41 10.82 -17.14
N ARG A 330 -19.39 9.95 -17.43
CA ARG A 330 -20.30 9.44 -16.38
C ARG A 330 -19.57 8.63 -15.33
N ILE A 331 -18.60 7.80 -15.73
CA ILE A 331 -17.76 7.06 -14.80
C ILE A 331 -16.95 8.03 -13.96
N ARG A 332 -16.39 9.09 -14.57
CA ARG A 332 -15.62 10.13 -13.87
C ARG A 332 -16.43 10.83 -12.79
N GLU A 333 -17.70 11.13 -13.04
CA GLU A 333 -18.61 11.75 -12.06
C GLU A 333 -18.95 10.84 -10.88
N GLN A 334 -18.90 9.51 -11.07
CA GLN A 334 -19.18 8.51 -10.05
C GLN A 334 -17.95 8.07 -9.25
N LEU A 335 -16.76 8.59 -9.60
CA LEU A 335 -15.53 8.22 -8.90
C LEU A 335 -15.61 8.67 -7.43
N PRO A 336 -15.31 7.76 -6.49
CA PRO A 336 -15.21 8.12 -5.08
C PRO A 336 -13.99 9.02 -4.85
N GLU A 337 -14.01 9.68 -3.70
CA GLU A 337 -12.88 10.47 -3.23
C GLU A 337 -11.61 9.62 -3.13
N LEU A 338 -10.50 10.12 -3.66
CA LEU A 338 -9.23 9.41 -3.66
C LEU A 338 -8.55 9.49 -2.29
N PRO A 339 -7.72 8.51 -1.90
CA PRO A 339 -7.00 8.53 -0.63
C PRO A 339 -6.16 9.80 -0.40
N SER A 340 -5.60 10.39 -1.47
CA SER A 340 -4.86 11.65 -1.40
C SER A 340 -5.73 12.83 -0.95
N GLU A 341 -6.92 12.96 -1.54
CA GLU A 341 -7.90 13.99 -1.21
C GLU A 341 -8.37 13.83 0.24
N THR A 342 -8.63 12.60 0.67
CA THR A 342 -9.02 12.31 2.05
C THR A 342 -7.92 12.68 3.05
N ARG A 343 -6.64 12.49 2.72
CA ARG A 343 -5.53 12.96 3.59
C ARG A 343 -5.55 14.46 3.76
N GLU A 344 -5.73 15.19 2.67
CA GLU A 344 -5.75 16.65 2.68
C GLU A 344 -6.92 17.17 3.51
N GLN A 345 -8.11 16.59 3.31
CA GLN A 345 -9.29 16.90 4.10
C GLN A 345 -9.07 16.62 5.59
N LEU A 346 -8.51 15.46 5.95
CA LEU A 346 -8.22 15.13 7.36
C LEU A 346 -7.27 16.14 8.01
N VAL A 347 -6.21 16.55 7.30
CA VAL A 347 -5.24 17.53 7.76
C VAL A 347 -5.89 18.91 7.93
N GLN A 348 -6.67 19.36 6.95
CA GLN A 348 -7.33 20.67 6.98
C GLN A 348 -8.44 20.74 8.05
N GLN A 349 -9.29 19.72 8.13
CA GLN A 349 -10.45 19.70 9.02
C GLN A 349 -10.06 19.49 10.49
N TYR A 350 -9.11 18.60 10.77
CA TYR A 350 -8.76 18.20 12.14
C TYR A 350 -7.43 18.81 12.62
N GLY A 351 -6.71 19.54 11.77
CA GLY A 351 -5.42 20.15 12.09
C GLY A 351 -4.35 19.13 12.49
N MET A 352 -4.43 17.91 11.94
CA MET A 352 -3.48 16.83 12.24
C MET A 352 -2.18 16.95 11.43
N LEU A 353 -1.12 16.28 11.89
CA LEU A 353 0.13 16.19 11.13
C LEU A 353 -0.07 15.28 9.90
N PRO A 354 0.58 15.58 8.76
CA PRO A 354 0.49 14.73 7.57
C PRO A 354 0.84 13.26 7.84
N GLU A 355 1.88 12.99 8.62
CA GLU A 355 2.30 11.62 9.00
C GLU A 355 1.18 10.80 9.67
N HIS A 356 0.29 11.48 10.41
CA HIS A 356 -0.83 10.83 11.08
C HIS A 356 -1.93 10.42 10.09
N SER A 357 -2.21 11.24 9.08
CA SER A 357 -3.21 10.90 8.07
C SER A 357 -2.80 9.68 7.24
N PHE A 358 -1.51 9.55 6.91
CA PHE A 358 -0.99 8.33 6.26
C PHE A 358 -1.22 7.08 7.09
N THR A 359 -0.96 7.14 8.40
CA THR A 359 -1.11 5.96 9.27
C THR A 359 -2.59 5.58 9.43
N ILE A 360 -3.49 6.56 9.49
CA ILE A 360 -4.93 6.33 9.60
C ILE A 360 -5.49 5.65 8.34
N LEU A 361 -5.05 6.07 7.14
CA LEU A 361 -5.54 5.53 5.88
C LEU A 361 -4.90 4.18 5.49
N ASN A 362 -3.64 3.95 5.87
CA ASN A 362 -2.94 2.70 5.55
C ASN A 362 -3.48 1.48 6.30
N GLU A 363 -4.12 1.67 7.46
CA GLU A 363 -4.62 0.58 8.29
C GLU A 363 -6.11 0.36 8.01
N VAL A 364 -6.46 -0.86 7.59
CA VAL A 364 -7.82 -1.22 7.17
C VAL A 364 -8.82 -0.99 8.32
N GLY A 365 -9.88 -0.24 8.04
CA GLY A 365 -10.95 0.07 9.00
C GLY A 365 -10.62 1.16 10.03
N LEU A 366 -9.37 1.66 10.07
CA LEU A 366 -8.97 2.66 11.07
C LEU A 366 -9.56 4.04 10.79
N LEU A 367 -9.76 4.40 9.52
CA LEU A 367 -10.41 5.65 9.13
C LEU A 367 -11.86 5.72 9.65
N GLU A 368 -12.65 4.67 9.43
CA GLU A 368 -14.03 4.60 9.92
C GLU A 368 -14.08 4.64 11.44
N PHE A 369 -13.18 3.89 12.10
CA PHE A 369 -13.05 3.91 13.56
C PHE A 369 -12.74 5.32 14.07
N PHE A 370 -11.77 6.02 13.45
CA PHE A 370 -11.40 7.39 13.80
C PHE A 370 -12.57 8.37 13.62
N GLN A 371 -13.27 8.32 12.49
CA GLN A 371 -14.41 9.18 12.21
C GLN A 371 -15.56 8.95 13.21
N ASN A 372 -15.82 7.69 13.59
CA ASN A 372 -16.85 7.35 14.57
C ASN A 372 -16.48 7.85 15.98
N VAL A 373 -15.22 7.72 16.39
CA VAL A 373 -14.75 8.29 17.67
C VAL A 373 -14.93 9.81 17.67
N ILE A 374 -14.52 10.51 16.61
CA ILE A 374 -14.64 11.97 16.53
C ILE A 374 -16.09 12.43 16.62
N LYS A 375 -17.03 11.73 15.97
CA LYS A 375 -18.46 12.07 16.03
C LYS A 375 -19.03 12.00 17.45
N GLU A 376 -18.51 11.10 18.29
CA GLU A 376 -19.01 10.88 19.65
C GLU A 376 -18.23 11.63 20.74
N THR A 377 -16.99 12.03 20.46
CA THR A 377 -16.15 12.79 21.40
C THR A 377 -16.34 14.28 21.31
N ARG A 378 -16.15 14.96 22.45
CA ARG A 378 -15.92 16.43 22.51
C ARG A 378 -14.44 16.79 22.60
N ALA A 379 -13.56 15.80 22.70
CA ALA A 379 -12.13 15.99 22.84
C ALA A 379 -11.50 16.58 21.57
N GLU A 380 -10.43 17.35 21.73
CA GLU A 380 -9.69 17.93 20.60
C GLU A 380 -9.19 16.83 19.63
N PRO A 381 -9.36 17.01 18.30
CA PRO A 381 -8.98 16.01 17.31
C PRO A 381 -7.51 15.57 17.38
N LYS A 382 -6.60 16.47 17.76
CA LYS A 382 -5.17 16.15 17.97
C LYS A 382 -4.96 15.13 19.09
N LYS A 383 -5.71 15.26 20.20
CA LYS A 383 -5.65 14.31 21.32
C LYS A 383 -6.20 12.95 20.90
N VAL A 384 -7.33 12.94 20.19
CA VAL A 384 -7.96 11.72 19.64
C VAL A 384 -6.97 10.98 18.73
N THR A 385 -6.37 11.69 17.79
CA THR A 385 -5.36 11.15 16.84
C THR A 385 -4.18 10.53 17.58
N SER A 386 -3.59 11.26 18.53
CA SER A 386 -2.46 10.74 19.33
C SER A 386 -2.84 9.50 20.12
N TRP A 387 -4.06 9.43 20.66
CA TRP A 387 -4.53 8.26 21.41
C TRP A 387 -4.69 7.03 20.52
N ILE A 388 -5.30 7.21 19.35
CA ILE A 388 -5.51 6.13 18.38
C ILE A 388 -4.17 5.61 17.86
N LEU A 389 -3.25 6.48 17.47
CA LEU A 389 -1.97 6.07 16.89
C LEU A 389 -1.01 5.46 17.91
N ASN A 390 -0.92 6.04 19.11
CA ASN A 390 0.08 5.60 20.09
C ASN A 390 -0.42 4.48 21.01
N ASN A 391 -1.68 4.51 21.44
CA ASN A 391 -2.21 3.52 22.37
C ASN A 391 -2.99 2.44 21.61
N PHE A 392 -4.08 2.80 20.92
CA PHE A 392 -4.97 1.81 20.29
C PHE A 392 -4.24 0.93 19.26
N LEU A 393 -3.56 1.55 18.30
CA LEU A 393 -2.80 0.86 17.27
C LEU A 393 -1.58 0.11 17.85
N GLY A 394 -1.00 0.61 18.94
CA GLY A 394 0.04 -0.09 19.69
C GLY A 394 -0.45 -1.42 20.27
N PHE A 395 -1.64 -1.44 20.88
CA PHE A 395 -2.25 -2.65 21.44
C PHE A 395 -2.70 -3.64 20.35
N LEU A 396 -3.29 -3.16 19.26
CA LEU A 396 -3.64 -4.00 18.10
C LEU A 396 -2.41 -4.75 17.58
N LYS A 397 -1.28 -4.05 17.41
CA LYS A 397 -0.04 -4.65 16.92
C LYS A 397 0.59 -5.63 17.90
N GLN A 398 0.45 -5.41 19.21
CA GLN A 398 0.94 -6.35 20.23
C GLN A 398 0.16 -7.66 20.23
N GLN A 399 -1.16 -7.61 19.96
CA GLN A 399 -2.02 -8.79 19.94
C GLN A 399 -2.25 -9.35 18.52
N ASN A 400 -1.70 -8.69 17.50
CA ASN A 400 -1.85 -9.04 16.09
C ASN A 400 -3.33 -9.17 15.66
N LEU A 401 -4.16 -8.22 16.12
CA LEU A 401 -5.60 -8.14 15.82
C LEU A 401 -5.87 -7.07 14.78
N ALA A 402 -6.87 -7.30 13.92
CA ALA A 402 -7.38 -6.27 13.02
C ALA A 402 -8.31 -5.27 13.76
N VAL A 403 -8.54 -4.10 13.18
CA VAL A 403 -9.34 -3.02 13.81
C VAL A 403 -10.78 -3.48 14.08
N ASN A 404 -11.35 -4.27 13.17
CA ASN A 404 -12.70 -4.85 13.28
C ASN A 404 -12.81 -5.94 14.36
N GLU A 405 -11.69 -6.57 14.75
CA GLU A 405 -11.63 -7.59 15.81
C GLU A 405 -11.36 -6.98 17.20
N SER A 406 -11.20 -5.65 17.27
CA SER A 406 -10.93 -4.93 18.51
C SER A 406 -12.04 -5.16 19.54
N PRO A 407 -11.69 -5.48 20.81
CA PRO A 407 -12.66 -5.53 21.90
C PRO A 407 -13.16 -4.14 22.31
N VAL A 408 -12.43 -3.08 21.94
CA VAL A 408 -12.76 -1.69 22.26
C VAL A 408 -13.56 -1.09 21.12
N THR A 409 -14.79 -0.67 21.42
CA THR A 409 -15.66 0.01 20.47
C THR A 409 -15.28 1.49 20.32
N PRO A 410 -15.63 2.14 19.19
CA PRO A 410 -15.46 3.59 19.03
C PRO A 410 -16.09 4.39 20.17
N SER A 411 -17.27 3.97 20.63
CA SER A 411 -18.01 4.61 21.71
C SER A 411 -17.33 4.52 23.07
N ALA A 412 -16.76 3.35 23.40
CA ALA A 412 -16.02 3.19 24.64
C ALA A 412 -14.76 4.05 24.66
N LEU A 413 -14.04 4.14 23.53
CA LEU A 413 -12.90 5.04 23.43
C LEU A 413 -13.34 6.51 23.51
N ALA A 414 -14.47 6.85 22.90
CA ALA A 414 -15.00 8.21 22.94
C ALA A 414 -15.36 8.67 24.37
N GLU A 415 -16.02 7.80 25.13
CA GLU A 415 -16.35 8.06 26.53
C GLU A 415 -15.08 8.23 27.39
N LEU A 416 -14.06 7.38 27.20
CA LEU A 416 -12.78 7.50 27.88
C LEU A 416 -12.11 8.85 27.61
N LEU A 417 -12.11 9.30 26.35
CA LEU A 417 -11.52 10.59 25.96
C LEU A 417 -12.31 11.76 26.52
N ASN A 418 -13.64 11.66 26.61
CA ASN A 418 -14.48 12.65 27.25
C ASN A 418 -14.20 12.77 28.77
N LEU A 419 -13.95 11.65 29.46
CA LEU A 419 -13.54 11.65 30.88
C LEU A 419 -12.17 12.31 31.08
N LEU A 420 -11.23 12.06 30.17
CA LEU A 420 -9.91 12.69 30.19
C LEU A 420 -10.01 14.21 29.98
N ASP A 421 -10.83 14.65 29.02
CA ASP A 421 -10.96 16.07 28.69
C ASP A 421 -11.68 16.86 29.80
N ARG A 422 -12.66 16.24 30.47
CA ARG A 422 -13.31 16.78 31.68
C ARG A 422 -12.41 16.80 32.92
N LYS A 423 -11.15 16.33 32.82
CA LYS A 423 -10.23 16.14 33.95
C LYS A 423 -10.83 15.28 35.08
N ALA A 424 -11.70 14.33 34.74
CA ALA A 424 -12.23 13.37 35.70
C ALA A 424 -11.21 12.27 36.03
N ILE A 425 -10.33 11.95 35.07
CA ILE A 425 -9.26 10.96 35.21
C ILE A 425 -7.90 11.51 34.74
N SER A 426 -6.82 11.02 35.35
CA SER A 426 -5.46 11.37 34.94
C SER A 426 -5.05 10.60 33.67
N SER A 427 -4.02 11.08 32.96
CA SER A 427 -3.50 10.38 31.77
C SER A 427 -2.95 8.98 32.08
N SER A 428 -2.40 8.77 33.29
CA SER A 428 -2.00 7.45 33.78
C SER A 428 -3.21 6.56 34.07
N ALA A 429 -4.26 7.11 34.68
CA ALA A 429 -5.49 6.38 34.95
C ALA A 429 -6.19 5.98 33.66
N ALA A 430 -6.23 6.86 32.65
CA ALA A 430 -6.82 6.56 31.34
C ALA A 430 -6.16 5.36 30.65
N LYS A 431 -4.82 5.21 30.77
CA LYS A 431 -4.11 4.03 30.24
C LYS A 431 -4.50 2.75 30.97
N GLN A 432 -4.65 2.79 32.28
CA GLN A 432 -5.11 1.65 33.07
C GLN A 432 -6.56 1.26 32.75
N VAL A 433 -7.44 2.26 32.55
CA VAL A 433 -8.81 2.01 32.12
C VAL A 433 -8.82 1.40 30.72
N PHE A 434 -8.00 1.89 29.80
CA PHE A 434 -7.86 1.34 28.45
C PHE A 434 -7.36 -0.11 28.45
N GLU A 435 -6.35 -0.43 29.25
CA GLU A 435 -5.87 -1.81 29.45
C GLU A 435 -6.97 -2.73 29.99
N GLU A 436 -7.80 -2.22 30.90
CA GLU A 436 -8.90 -2.99 31.46
C GLU A 436 -10.06 -3.16 30.48
N LEU A 437 -10.39 -2.15 29.67
CA LEU A 437 -11.36 -2.26 28.57
C LEU A 437 -10.95 -3.35 27.57
N TRP A 438 -9.64 -3.53 27.38
CA TRP A 438 -9.13 -4.58 26.51
C TRP A 438 -9.29 -5.98 27.11
N ARG A 439 -9.18 -6.11 28.45
CA ARG A 439 -9.31 -7.40 29.17
C ARG A 439 -10.75 -7.79 29.44
N SER A 440 -11.56 -6.81 29.82
CA SER A 440 -12.94 -7.00 30.28
C SER A 440 -13.92 -6.56 29.19
N LYS A 441 -14.48 -7.54 28.45
CA LYS A 441 -15.48 -7.26 27.42
C LYS A 441 -16.77 -6.71 28.04
N GLY A 442 -17.25 -5.58 27.51
CA GLY A 442 -18.59 -5.04 27.79
C GLY A 442 -18.72 -4.09 28.98
N LYS A 443 -17.62 -3.76 29.68
CA LYS A 443 -17.64 -2.71 30.71
C LYS A 443 -17.48 -1.34 30.08
N THR A 444 -18.20 -0.34 30.59
CA THR A 444 -17.99 1.05 30.15
C THR A 444 -16.80 1.69 30.88
N PRO A 445 -16.10 2.66 30.27
CA PRO A 445 -15.03 3.39 30.93
C PRO A 445 -15.46 3.97 32.29
N SER A 446 -16.66 4.54 32.39
CA SER A 446 -17.16 5.08 33.67
C SER A 446 -17.29 4.02 34.76
N GLN A 447 -17.77 2.81 34.42
CA GLN A 447 -17.88 1.70 35.37
C GLN A 447 -16.49 1.28 35.89
N ILE A 448 -15.50 1.17 35.00
CA ILE A 448 -14.13 0.79 35.38
C ILE A 448 -13.51 1.85 36.30
N VAL A 449 -13.78 3.13 36.01
CA VAL A 449 -13.30 4.25 36.85
C VAL A 449 -13.90 4.18 38.25
N SER A 450 -15.20 3.93 38.39
CA SER A 450 -15.85 3.76 39.70
C SER A 450 -15.36 2.51 40.45
N GLU A 451 -15.27 1.37 39.77
CA GLU A 451 -14.84 0.09 40.38
C GLU A 451 -13.40 0.16 40.92
N LYS A 452 -12.50 0.77 40.15
CA LYS A 452 -11.08 0.90 40.53
C LYS A 452 -10.74 2.18 41.28
N GLN A 453 -11.74 3.03 41.56
CA GLN A 453 -11.59 4.32 42.25
C GLN A 453 -10.50 5.21 41.61
N LEU A 454 -10.51 5.30 40.28
CA LEU A 454 -9.49 6.00 39.49
C LEU A 454 -9.79 7.50 39.26
N GLU A 455 -10.82 8.02 39.90
CA GLU A 455 -11.21 9.43 39.81
C GLU A 455 -10.14 10.34 40.41
N LEU A 456 -9.87 11.45 39.71
CA LEU A 456 -9.00 12.51 40.19
C LEU A 456 -9.59 13.13 41.46
N MET A 457 -8.76 13.25 42.50
CA MET A 457 -9.11 14.00 43.70
C MET A 457 -9.14 15.48 43.35
N GLN A 458 -10.35 16.06 43.32
CA GLN A 458 -10.54 17.51 43.16
C GLN A 458 -10.60 18.25 44.50
N ASP A 459 -10.66 17.52 45.61
CA ASP A 459 -10.73 18.10 46.95
C ASP A 459 -9.36 18.65 47.39
N GLY A 460 -9.23 19.98 47.34
CA GLY A 460 -8.01 20.69 47.66
C GLY A 460 -7.58 20.55 49.12
N GLU A 461 -8.50 20.32 50.05
CA GLU A 461 -8.16 20.16 51.47
C GLU A 461 -7.53 18.78 51.74
N ALA A 462 -8.14 17.73 51.19
CA ALA A 462 -7.60 16.38 51.28
C ALA A 462 -6.20 16.28 50.64
N LEU A 463 -6.01 16.93 49.47
CA LEU A 463 -4.70 16.95 48.80
C LEU A 463 -3.65 17.74 49.62
N ASN A 464 -4.05 18.83 50.27
CA ASN A 464 -3.18 19.59 51.18
C ASN A 464 -2.72 18.75 52.36
N GLN A 465 -3.60 17.96 52.98
CA GLN A 465 -3.23 17.09 54.10
C GLN A 465 -2.24 16.00 53.68
N VAL A 466 -2.45 15.38 52.51
CA VAL A 466 -1.51 14.39 51.99
C VAL A 466 -0.15 15.02 51.68
N CYS A 467 -0.11 16.24 51.14
CA CYS A 467 1.15 16.95 50.90
C CYS A 467 1.91 17.23 52.21
N LEU A 468 1.21 17.62 53.27
CA LEU A 468 1.81 17.84 54.59
C LEU A 468 2.38 16.54 55.18
N ALA A 469 1.61 15.46 55.15
CA ALA A 469 2.07 14.15 55.63
C ALA A 469 3.34 13.68 54.91
N VAL A 470 3.39 13.83 53.57
CA VAL A 470 4.57 13.45 52.78
C VAL A 470 5.78 14.36 53.06
N MET A 471 5.57 15.64 53.38
CA MET A 471 6.63 16.57 53.78
C MET A 471 7.22 16.22 55.15
N GLU A 472 6.38 15.80 56.10
CA GLU A 472 6.79 15.35 57.43
C GLU A 472 7.52 14.00 57.39
N GLU A 473 7.07 13.08 56.55
CA GLU A 473 7.67 11.74 56.40
C GLU A 473 9.04 11.78 55.69
N HIS A 474 9.31 12.84 54.93
CA HIS A 474 10.54 12.99 54.13
C HIS A 474 11.26 14.33 54.34
N PRO A 475 11.70 14.65 55.58
CA PRO A 475 12.27 15.95 55.93
C PRO A 475 13.60 16.23 55.20
N GLN A 476 14.35 15.18 54.90
CA GLN A 476 15.59 15.22 54.12
C GLN A 476 15.43 15.76 52.69
N VAL A 477 14.29 15.51 52.04
CA VAL A 477 14.01 16.03 50.69
C VAL A 477 13.58 17.50 50.75
N VAL A 478 12.84 17.87 51.81
CA VAL A 478 12.44 19.26 52.08
C VAL A 478 13.66 20.14 52.38
N LEU A 479 14.62 19.66 53.17
CA LEU A 479 15.88 20.35 53.45
C LEU A 479 16.74 20.51 52.19
N ALA A 480 16.79 19.50 51.33
CA ALA A 480 17.50 19.58 50.04
C ALA A 480 16.88 20.62 49.09
N MET A 481 15.55 20.79 49.12
CA MET A 481 14.84 21.85 48.41
C MET A 481 15.21 23.24 48.96
N LYS A 482 15.17 23.44 50.30
CA LYS A 482 15.54 24.72 50.93
C LYS A 482 16.99 25.13 50.68
N ARG A 483 17.89 24.18 50.43
CA ARG A 483 19.28 24.42 50.00
C ARG A 483 19.43 24.79 48.51
N GLY A 484 18.33 24.96 47.78
CA GLY A 484 18.33 25.45 46.40
C GLY A 484 18.44 24.38 45.31
N ASN A 485 18.10 23.11 45.58
CA ASN A 485 18.08 22.08 44.54
C ASN A 485 16.69 21.93 43.90
N PRO A 486 16.45 22.50 42.70
CA PRO A 486 15.13 22.45 42.04
C PRO A 486 14.69 21.04 41.64
N ARG A 487 15.59 20.04 41.59
CA ARG A 487 15.21 18.65 41.28
C ARG A 487 14.50 17.94 42.44
N ALA A 488 14.65 18.43 43.67
CA ALA A 488 14.04 17.81 44.84
C ALA A 488 12.51 17.97 44.86
N ILE A 489 11.96 19.01 44.22
CA ILE A 489 10.50 19.18 44.10
C ILE A 489 9.86 18.08 43.24
N ASN A 490 10.52 17.65 42.15
CA ASN A 490 10.03 16.56 41.30
C ASN A 490 9.99 15.23 42.05
N LYS A 491 10.90 15.04 43.02
CA LYS A 491 10.93 13.86 43.88
C LYS A 491 9.76 13.87 44.87
N LEU A 492 9.44 15.02 45.47
CA LEU A 492 8.26 15.21 46.32
C LEU A 492 6.95 15.01 45.54
N ILE A 493 6.84 15.57 44.32
CA ILE A 493 5.69 15.34 43.44
C ILE A 493 5.52 13.83 43.17
N GLY A 494 6.61 13.10 42.90
CA GLY A 494 6.56 11.65 42.72
C GLY A 494 6.07 10.89 43.95
N LEU A 495 6.45 11.33 45.15
CA LEU A 495 6.04 10.72 46.42
C LEU A 495 4.57 10.99 46.74
N VAL A 496 4.10 12.24 46.57
CA VAL A 496 2.68 12.60 46.71
C VAL A 496 1.82 11.84 45.70
N ARG A 497 2.30 11.69 44.45
CA ARG A 497 1.60 10.87 43.45
C ARG A 497 1.54 9.40 43.83
N LYS A 498 2.58 8.86 44.49
CA LYS A 498 2.56 7.47 44.97
C LYS A 498 1.58 7.29 46.12
N ALA A 499 1.57 8.23 47.08
CA ALA A 499 0.63 8.22 48.21
C ALA A 499 -0.83 8.37 47.77
N THR A 500 -1.09 9.17 46.73
CA THR A 500 -2.43 9.38 46.15
C THR A 500 -2.79 8.36 45.05
N LEU A 501 -2.02 7.28 44.85
CA LEU A 501 -2.25 6.29 43.79
C LEU A 501 -2.40 6.90 42.38
N SER A 502 -1.66 7.97 42.08
CA SER A 502 -1.73 8.75 40.83
C SER A 502 -3.08 9.44 40.56
N ARG A 503 -3.87 9.69 41.62
CA ARG A 503 -5.16 10.38 41.58
C ARG A 503 -5.07 11.90 41.73
N ALA A 504 -3.88 12.46 41.82
CA ALA A 504 -3.67 13.89 41.93
C ALA A 504 -2.94 14.46 40.69
N ASP A 505 -3.38 15.63 40.23
CA ASP A 505 -2.76 16.34 39.10
C ASP A 505 -1.37 16.86 39.51
N PRO A 506 -0.29 16.50 38.78
CA PRO A 506 1.06 16.96 39.07
C PRO A 506 1.21 18.49 39.12
N THR A 507 0.42 19.23 38.33
CA THR A 507 0.46 20.69 38.29
C THR A 507 -0.08 21.29 39.59
N VAL A 508 -1.24 20.81 40.04
CA VAL A 508 -1.88 21.22 41.29
C VAL A 508 -1.02 20.84 42.50
N ILE A 509 -0.42 19.63 42.51
CA ILE A 509 0.52 19.23 43.56
C ILE A 509 1.71 20.18 43.63
N LYS A 510 2.28 20.54 42.46
CA LYS A 510 3.41 21.46 42.40
C LYS A 510 3.07 22.83 42.96
N GLU A 511 1.93 23.41 42.56
CA GLU A 511 1.47 24.70 43.08
C GLU A 511 1.27 24.68 44.60
N ILE A 512 0.66 23.61 45.14
CA ILE A 512 0.45 23.44 46.59
C ILE A 512 1.79 23.34 47.32
N LEU A 513 2.71 22.51 46.84
CA LEU A 513 4.03 22.33 47.45
C LEU A 513 4.84 23.63 47.40
N GLU A 514 4.83 24.36 46.28
CA GLU A 514 5.53 25.65 46.16
C GLU A 514 4.94 26.69 47.12
N LYS A 515 3.61 26.75 47.25
CA LYS A 515 2.94 27.66 48.19
C LYS A 515 3.25 27.33 49.66
N LYS A 516 3.34 26.05 50.00
CA LYS A 516 3.66 25.59 51.37
C LYS A 516 5.14 25.69 51.74
N LEU A 517 6.03 25.64 50.75
CA LEU A 517 7.48 25.79 50.96
C LEU A 517 7.94 27.26 50.96
N SER A 518 7.12 28.16 50.41
CA SER A 518 7.32 29.62 50.46
C SER A 518 6.66 30.28 51.67
N SER A 519 5.77 29.56 52.36
CA SER A 519 5.25 29.90 53.69
C SER A 519 6.17 29.32 54.76
#